data_AF-A0A7G6ABH5-F1
#
_entry.id   AF-A0A7G6ABH5-F1
#
_cell.length_a   1.000
_cell.length_b   1.000
_cell.length_c   1.000
_cell.angle_alpha   90.00
_cell.angle_beta   90.00
_cell.angle_gamma   90.00
#
_symmetry.space_group_name_H-M   'P 1'
#
loop_
_entity.id
_entity.type
_entity.pdbx_description
1 polymer ?
#
loop_
_entity_poly.entity_id
_entity_poly.type
_entity_poly.pdbx_seq_one_letter_code
_entity_poly.pdbx_strand_id
1 'polypeptide(L)'
;MLVATGLASAAPGTRDAQMDAQVAYWTSGYTGAEYQSCKAPAVPALSRTNQEIRAIARTIADWEGCQNAYMKQVRAAATLEGRVQPEVLAAMTPAEREQAGTHVAAVHARLVEAADGELIAGTARHGEWLVATNEYVRFENEGYHRSRMLVARNELSERRDRAGERAARGRRRAGVGAERLLNPGGIGLGW
;
A
#
# COMPACT_ATOMS: atom_id res chain seq x y z
N MET A 1 -25.80 50.49 56.03
CA MET A 1 -24.38 50.13 55.97
C MET A 1 -24.17 49.23 54.76
N LEU A 2 -23.68 49.80 53.65
CA LEU A 2 -23.31 49.06 52.44
C LEU A 2 -21.78 48.95 52.45
N VAL A 3 -21.27 47.74 52.65
CA VAL A 3 -19.84 47.44 52.56
C VAL A 3 -19.51 47.27 51.08
N ALA A 4 -18.84 48.27 50.51
CA ALA A 4 -18.28 48.19 49.18
C ALA A 4 -17.04 47.30 49.22
N THR A 5 -17.18 46.04 48.80
CA THR A 5 -16.06 45.13 48.60
C THR A 5 -15.29 45.56 47.36
N GLY A 6 -14.14 46.21 47.56
CA GLY A 6 -13.24 46.58 46.49
C GLY A 6 -12.63 45.35 45.85
N LEU A 7 -12.98 45.09 44.58
CA LEU A 7 -12.24 44.20 43.70
C LEU A 7 -10.91 44.89 43.37
N ALA A 8 -9.84 44.48 44.04
CA ALA A 8 -8.49 44.84 43.65
C ALA A 8 -8.19 44.17 42.31
N SER A 9 -8.20 44.96 41.24
CA SER A 9 -7.61 44.60 39.96
C SER A 9 -6.11 44.36 40.18
N ALA A 10 -5.69 43.09 40.11
CA ALA A 10 -4.28 42.74 40.11
C ALA A 10 -3.60 43.50 38.96
N ALA A 11 -2.64 44.36 39.28
CA ALA A 11 -1.75 44.95 38.30
C ALA A 11 -1.07 43.80 37.51
N PRO A 12 -0.82 43.96 36.20
CA PRO A 12 -0.10 42.95 35.44
C PRO A 12 1.26 42.71 36.12
N GLY A 13 1.40 41.55 36.74
CA GLY A 13 2.65 41.13 37.35
C GLY A 13 3.72 41.12 36.26
N THR A 14 4.88 41.70 36.56
CA THR A 14 6.04 41.64 35.66
C THR A 14 6.35 40.18 35.39
N ARG A 15 6.19 39.73 34.14
CA ARG A 15 6.68 38.43 33.71
C ARG A 15 8.19 38.40 33.86
N ASP A 16 8.73 37.23 34.23
CA ASP A 16 10.17 37.03 34.18
C ASP A 16 10.62 36.70 32.75
N ALA A 17 11.94 36.70 32.54
CA ALA A 17 12.53 36.42 31.23
C ALA A 17 12.19 35.00 30.71
N GLN A 18 11.92 34.04 31.61
CA GLN A 18 11.56 32.68 31.23
C GLN A 18 10.13 32.64 30.66
N MET A 19 9.18 33.34 31.28
CA MET A 19 7.82 33.48 30.74
C MET A 19 7.80 34.24 29.43
N ASP A 20 8.59 35.32 29.31
CA ASP A 20 8.72 36.05 28.05
C ASP A 20 9.24 35.15 26.92
N ALA A 21 10.23 34.30 27.19
CA ALA A 21 10.74 33.33 26.21
C ALA A 21 9.68 32.28 25.82
N GLN A 22 8.87 31.80 26.76
CA GLN A 22 7.78 30.87 26.45
C GLN A 22 6.68 31.52 25.62
N VAL A 23 6.29 32.76 25.94
CA VAL A 23 5.32 33.52 25.14
C VAL A 23 5.87 33.77 23.73
N ALA A 24 7.15 34.14 23.60
CA ALA A 24 7.81 34.32 22.30
C ALA A 24 7.82 33.02 21.47
N TYR A 25 8.06 31.87 22.12
CA TYR A 25 7.99 30.57 21.47
C TYR A 25 6.59 30.33 20.88
N TRP A 26 5.51 30.51 21.65
CA TRP A 26 4.17 30.22 21.14
C TRP A 26 3.66 31.25 20.13
N THR A 27 4.12 32.49 20.18
CA THR A 27 3.72 33.56 19.25
C THR A 27 4.47 33.56 17.92
N SER A 28 5.64 32.92 17.84
CA SER A 28 6.47 32.92 16.62
C SER A 28 7.44 31.76 16.47
N GLY A 29 7.94 31.18 17.58
CA GLY A 29 8.96 30.13 17.56
C GLY A 29 8.44 28.70 17.40
N TYR A 30 7.14 28.45 17.62
CA TYR A 30 6.54 27.12 17.53
C TYR A 30 6.56 26.66 16.07
N THR A 31 7.07 25.45 15.83
CA THR A 31 7.23 24.86 14.49
C THR A 31 6.50 23.54 14.31
N GLY A 32 6.02 22.93 15.40
CA GLY A 32 5.44 21.59 15.38
C GLY A 32 6.45 20.46 15.17
N ALA A 33 7.73 20.68 15.48
CA ALA A 33 8.81 19.69 15.29
C ALA A 33 8.63 18.38 16.10
N GLU A 34 7.76 18.36 17.10
CA GLU A 34 7.38 17.14 17.82
C GLU A 34 6.58 16.14 16.98
N TYR A 35 6.00 16.61 15.87
CA TYR A 35 5.27 15.76 14.94
C TYR A 35 6.23 15.10 13.96
N GLN A 36 6.48 13.81 14.19
CA GLN A 36 7.30 13.00 13.28
C GLN A 36 6.47 12.59 12.07
N SER A 37 6.89 13.03 10.88
CA SER A 37 6.24 12.61 9.63
C SER A 37 6.53 11.13 9.31
N CYS A 38 5.59 10.51 8.60
CA CYS A 38 5.72 9.12 8.18
C CYS A 38 6.52 9.04 6.88
N LYS A 39 7.76 8.57 6.97
CA LYS A 39 8.64 8.43 5.80
C LYS A 39 7.97 7.55 4.73
N ALA A 40 7.75 8.11 3.54
CA ALA A 40 7.21 7.38 2.41
C ALA A 40 8.09 6.18 2.06
N PRO A 41 7.49 4.99 1.84
CA PRO A 41 8.26 3.82 1.46
C PRO A 41 8.77 3.92 0.03
N ALA A 42 9.90 3.26 -0.23
CA ALA A 42 10.36 3.07 -1.60
C ALA A 42 9.46 2.03 -2.28
N VAL A 43 8.75 2.45 -3.32
CA VAL A 43 7.92 1.58 -4.16
C VAL A 43 8.72 1.26 -5.43
N PRO A 44 8.99 -0.02 -5.73
CA PRO A 44 9.68 -0.39 -6.97
C PRO A 44 8.79 -0.09 -8.18
N ALA A 45 9.38 0.02 -9.37
CA ALA A 45 8.59 0.20 -10.60
C ALA A 45 7.72 -1.03 -10.94
N LEU A 46 8.15 -2.23 -10.51
CA LEU A 46 7.49 -3.50 -10.82
C LEU A 46 7.84 -4.55 -9.77
N SER A 47 6.86 -5.37 -9.37
CA SER A 47 7.08 -6.61 -8.63
C SER A 47 6.80 -7.81 -9.52
N ARG A 48 7.69 -8.81 -9.53
CA ARG A 48 7.57 -10.00 -10.41
C ARG A 48 7.13 -11.25 -9.67
N THR A 49 7.30 -11.28 -8.36
CA THR A 49 6.95 -12.41 -7.53
C THR A 49 5.80 -12.08 -6.57
N ASN A 50 5.00 -13.09 -6.23
CA ASN A 50 3.96 -12.93 -5.21
C ASN A 50 4.50 -12.50 -3.84
N GLN A 51 5.75 -12.84 -3.52
CA GLN A 51 6.39 -12.43 -2.28
C GLN A 51 6.68 -10.92 -2.27
N GLU A 52 7.24 -10.39 -3.35
CA GLU A 52 7.46 -8.94 -3.52
C GLU A 52 6.15 -8.17 -3.50
N ILE A 53 5.13 -8.65 -4.21
CA ILE A 53 3.79 -8.02 -4.23
C ILE A 53 3.23 -7.88 -2.82
N ARG A 54 3.24 -8.97 -2.05
CA ARG A 54 2.77 -8.95 -0.66
C ARG A 54 3.63 -8.09 0.25
N ALA A 55 4.95 -8.04 0.03
CA ALA A 55 5.85 -7.22 0.83
C ALA A 55 5.56 -5.73 0.63
N ILE A 56 5.50 -5.29 -0.63
CA ILE A 56 5.20 -3.89 -0.98
C ILE A 56 3.80 -3.50 -0.51
N ALA A 57 2.78 -4.34 -0.73
CA ALA A 57 1.42 -4.07 -0.27
C ALA A 57 1.34 -3.86 1.25
N ARG A 58 2.05 -4.67 2.05
CA ARG A 58 2.11 -4.47 3.50
C ARG A 58 2.81 -3.16 3.87
N THR A 59 3.97 -2.89 3.27
CA THR A 59 4.73 -1.67 3.55
C THR A 59 3.91 -0.40 3.24
N ILE A 60 3.11 -0.42 2.17
CA ILE A 60 2.22 0.69 1.82
C ILE A 60 1.09 0.82 2.83
N ALA A 61 0.45 -0.28 3.22
CA ALA A 61 -0.60 -0.27 4.23
C ALA A 61 -0.10 0.24 5.59
N ASP A 62 1.11 -0.16 6.00
CA ASP A 62 1.75 0.31 7.23
C ASP A 62 2.02 1.83 7.17
N TRP A 63 2.47 2.33 6.02
CA TRP A 63 2.70 3.75 5.80
C TRP A 63 1.40 4.57 5.78
N GLU A 64 0.35 4.11 5.10
CA GLU A 64 -0.98 4.73 5.12
C GLU A 64 -1.54 4.78 6.55
N GLY A 65 -1.39 3.69 7.31
CA GLY A 65 -1.76 3.63 8.73
C GLY A 65 -1.01 4.66 9.56
N CYS A 66 0.29 4.80 9.35
CA CYS A 66 1.11 5.83 9.99
C CYS A 66 0.61 7.24 9.64
N GLN A 67 0.40 7.55 8.35
CA GLN A 67 -0.08 8.87 7.89
C GLN A 67 -1.44 9.23 8.50
N ASN A 68 -2.36 8.27 8.56
CA ASN A 68 -3.66 8.47 9.21
C ASN A 68 -3.52 8.79 10.70
N ALA A 69 -2.62 8.10 11.41
CA ALA A 69 -2.35 8.36 12.82
C ALA A 69 -1.71 9.73 13.03
N TYR A 70 -0.74 10.10 12.19
CA TYR A 70 -0.11 11.42 12.17
C TYR A 70 -1.17 12.52 12.00
N MET A 71 -2.01 12.41 10.97
CA MET A 71 -3.06 13.39 10.69
C MET A 71 -4.05 13.54 11.84
N LYS A 72 -4.42 12.43 12.48
CA LYS A 72 -5.26 12.46 13.68
C LYS A 72 -4.58 13.21 14.83
N GLN A 73 -3.30 12.97 15.06
CA GLN A 73 -2.52 13.62 16.12
C GLN A 73 -2.34 15.12 15.88
N VAL A 74 -2.06 15.53 14.64
CA VAL A 74 -1.92 16.95 14.26
C VAL A 74 -3.24 17.68 14.42
N ARG A 75 -4.36 17.09 13.97
CA ARG A 75 -5.68 17.71 14.09
C ARG A 75 -6.17 17.79 15.54
N ALA A 76 -5.88 16.78 16.36
CA ALA A 76 -6.33 16.73 17.75
C ALA A 76 -5.72 17.84 18.64
N ALA A 77 -4.55 18.37 18.26
CA ALA A 77 -3.86 19.36 19.07
C ALA A 77 -3.69 20.72 18.38
N ALA A 78 -4.63 21.05 17.48
CA ALA A 78 -4.63 22.28 16.70
C ALA A 78 -5.05 23.54 17.49
N THR A 79 -5.57 23.40 18.70
CA THR A 79 -5.94 24.54 19.56
C THR A 79 -4.79 24.92 20.47
N LEU A 80 -4.66 26.23 20.73
CA LEU A 80 -3.64 26.78 21.61
C LEU A 80 -3.78 26.23 23.04
N GLU A 81 -5.02 26.16 23.55
CA GLU A 81 -5.35 25.70 24.90
C GLU A 81 -5.04 24.22 25.11
N GLY A 82 -5.05 23.41 24.05
CA GLY A 82 -4.67 22.00 24.11
C GLY A 82 -3.15 21.78 24.16
N ARG A 83 -2.35 22.85 24.01
CA ARG A 83 -0.90 22.76 23.83
C ARG A 83 -0.09 23.54 24.84
N VAL A 84 -0.56 24.74 25.17
CA VAL A 84 0.17 25.66 26.01
C VAL A 84 -0.18 25.39 27.47
N GLN A 85 0.83 25.37 28.34
CA GLN A 85 0.61 25.22 29.78
C GLN A 85 -0.28 26.37 30.31
N PRO A 86 -1.22 26.09 31.23
CA PRO A 86 -2.16 27.11 31.73
C PRO A 86 -1.49 28.38 32.27
N GLU A 87 -0.32 28.26 32.89
CA GLU A 87 0.45 29.36 33.46
C GLU A 87 0.96 30.31 32.37
N VAL A 88 1.40 29.76 31.23
CA VAL A 88 1.85 30.54 30.08
C VAL A 88 0.67 31.24 29.41
N LEU A 89 -0.49 30.56 29.29
CA LEU A 89 -1.71 31.18 28.78
C LEU A 89 -2.18 32.33 29.67
N ALA A 90 -2.10 32.17 31.00
CA ALA A 90 -2.46 33.19 31.97
C ALA A 90 -1.50 34.40 31.92
N ALA A 91 -0.24 34.18 31.55
CA ALA A 91 0.77 35.22 31.38
C ALA A 91 0.66 35.99 30.04
N MET A 92 -0.04 35.45 29.04
CA MET A 92 -0.27 36.14 27.76
C MET A 92 -1.27 37.28 27.91
N THR A 93 -0.95 38.44 27.32
CA THR A 93 -1.94 39.47 27.01
C THR A 93 -2.95 38.95 25.98
N PRO A 94 -4.13 39.60 25.85
CA PRO A 94 -5.11 39.21 24.83
C PRO A 94 -4.52 39.20 23.40
N ALA A 95 -3.69 40.19 23.07
CA ALA A 95 -3.05 40.28 21.76
C ALA A 95 -2.03 39.15 21.52
N GLU A 96 -1.20 38.82 22.52
CA GLU A 96 -0.25 37.69 22.42
C GLU A 96 -0.99 36.36 22.31
N ARG A 97 -2.11 36.19 23.01
CA ARG A 97 -2.92 34.97 22.91
C ARG A 97 -3.54 34.81 21.52
N GLU A 98 -4.09 35.89 20.95
CA GLU A 98 -4.62 35.89 19.59
C GLU A 98 -3.52 35.58 18.55
N GLN A 99 -2.36 36.22 18.69
CA GLN A 99 -1.21 35.98 17.84
C GLN A 99 -0.73 34.54 17.94
N ALA A 100 -0.57 34.00 19.15
CA ALA A 100 -0.16 32.62 19.37
C ALA A 100 -1.19 31.63 18.79
N GLY A 101 -2.48 31.89 18.97
CA GLY A 101 -3.55 31.08 18.40
C GLY A 101 -3.47 31.03 16.87
N THR A 102 -3.28 32.19 16.24
CA THR A 102 -3.12 32.30 14.78
C THR A 102 -1.87 31.60 14.29
N HIS A 103 -0.74 31.78 14.97
CA HIS A 103 0.54 31.15 14.64
C HIS A 103 0.45 29.62 14.73
N VAL A 104 -0.04 29.09 15.85
CA VAL A 104 -0.22 27.64 16.05
C VAL A 104 -1.17 27.05 15.02
N ALA A 105 -2.31 27.70 14.76
CA ALA A 105 -3.25 27.26 13.74
C ALA A 105 -2.61 27.22 12.34
N ALA A 106 -1.81 28.24 11.98
CA ALA A 106 -1.10 28.28 10.71
C ALA A 106 -0.04 27.19 10.59
N VAL A 107 0.71 26.90 11.67
CA VAL A 107 1.68 25.79 11.70
C VAL A 107 0.96 24.46 11.49
N HIS A 108 -0.14 24.20 12.20
CA HIS A 108 -0.91 22.96 12.03
C HIS A 108 -1.50 22.82 10.64
N ALA A 109 -2.00 23.91 10.04
CA ALA A 109 -2.49 23.89 8.67
C ALA A 109 -1.41 23.46 7.67
N ARG A 110 -0.18 23.99 7.82
CA ARG A 110 0.97 23.61 6.97
C ARG A 110 1.38 22.16 7.16
N LEU A 111 1.36 21.64 8.39
CA LEU A 111 1.66 20.23 8.68
C LEU A 111 0.64 19.29 8.03
N VAL A 112 -0.65 19.64 8.12
CA VAL A 112 -1.74 18.91 7.47
C VAL A 112 -1.58 18.93 5.95
N GLU A 113 -1.35 20.10 5.37
CA GLU A 113 -1.17 20.26 3.92
C GLU A 113 0.04 19.46 3.41
N ALA A 114 1.16 19.49 4.13
CA ALA A 114 2.35 18.71 3.79
C ALA A 114 2.08 17.20 3.82
N ALA A 115 1.41 16.71 4.86
CA ALA A 115 1.07 15.29 4.99
C ALA A 115 0.03 14.83 3.94
N ASP A 116 -0.97 15.67 3.64
CA ASP A 116 -1.92 15.40 2.55
C ASP A 116 -1.19 15.32 1.19
N GLY A 117 -0.23 16.22 0.95
CA GLY A 117 0.62 16.17 -0.24
C GLY A 117 1.45 14.89 -0.34
N GLU A 118 2.07 14.46 0.77
CA GLU A 118 2.80 13.18 0.84
C GLU A 118 1.88 11.98 0.60
N LEU A 119 0.67 12.00 1.17
CA LEU A 119 -0.32 10.94 1.01
C LEU A 119 -0.74 10.79 -0.46
N ILE A 120 -1.06 11.91 -1.12
CA ILE A 120 -1.41 11.94 -2.54
C ILE A 120 -0.26 11.41 -3.40
N ALA A 121 0.96 11.92 -3.17
CA ALA A 121 2.13 11.49 -3.94
C ALA A 121 2.47 10.01 -3.73
N GLY A 122 2.35 9.50 -2.50
CA GLY A 122 2.57 8.08 -2.22
C GLY A 122 1.50 7.17 -2.82
N THR A 123 0.23 7.59 -2.78
CA THR A 123 -0.88 6.85 -3.40
C THR A 123 -0.73 6.80 -4.92
N ALA A 124 -0.28 7.88 -5.55
CA ALA A 124 0.00 7.91 -6.98
C ALA A 124 1.10 6.90 -7.37
N ARG A 125 2.23 6.89 -6.66
CA ARG A 125 3.31 5.90 -6.86
C ARG A 125 2.83 4.46 -6.65
N HIS A 126 1.99 4.23 -5.64
CA HIS A 126 1.38 2.93 -5.43
C HIS A 126 0.49 2.51 -6.62
N GLY A 127 -0.32 3.42 -7.14
CA GLY A 127 -1.17 3.19 -8.32
C GLY A 127 -0.37 2.83 -9.56
N GLU A 128 0.73 3.54 -9.84
CA GLU A 128 1.65 3.24 -10.95
C GLU A 128 2.24 1.83 -10.83
N TRP A 129 2.73 1.47 -9.64
CA TRP A 129 3.26 0.15 -9.37
C TRP A 129 2.20 -0.96 -9.52
N LEU A 130 0.96 -0.73 -9.07
CA LEU A 130 -0.14 -1.68 -9.22
C LEU A 130 -0.45 -1.94 -10.69
N VAL A 131 -0.53 -0.88 -11.51
CA VAL A 131 -0.78 -1.01 -12.95
C VAL A 131 0.31 -1.84 -13.62
N ALA A 132 1.58 -1.48 -13.41
CA ALA A 132 2.72 -2.17 -14.01
C ALA A 132 2.80 -3.65 -13.57
N THR A 133 2.59 -3.91 -12.28
CA THR A 133 2.60 -5.25 -11.69
C THR A 133 1.46 -6.12 -12.22
N ASN A 134 0.25 -5.57 -12.32
CA ASN A 134 -0.90 -6.31 -12.84
C ASN A 134 -0.75 -6.63 -14.32
N GLU A 135 -0.19 -5.71 -15.10
CA GLU A 135 0.11 -5.96 -16.51
C GLU A 135 1.12 -7.10 -16.69
N TYR A 136 2.21 -7.08 -15.91
CA TYR A 136 3.20 -8.15 -15.90
C TYR A 136 2.60 -9.51 -15.52
N VAL A 137 1.83 -9.57 -14.43
CA VAL A 137 1.18 -10.80 -13.98
C VAL A 137 0.20 -11.34 -15.02
N ARG A 138 -0.57 -10.47 -15.68
CA ARG A 138 -1.45 -10.86 -16.78
C ARG A 138 -0.65 -11.47 -17.93
N PHE A 139 0.41 -10.80 -18.37
CA PHE A 139 1.27 -11.26 -19.46
C PHE A 139 1.87 -12.65 -19.17
N GLU A 140 2.43 -12.85 -17.98
CA GLU A 140 3.01 -14.13 -17.55
C GLU A 140 1.96 -15.24 -17.48
N ASN A 141 0.78 -14.96 -16.91
CA ASN A 141 -0.30 -15.94 -16.82
C ASN A 141 -0.80 -16.36 -18.20
N GLU A 142 -0.97 -15.42 -19.14
CA GLU A 142 -1.33 -15.73 -20.52
C GLU A 142 -0.27 -16.60 -21.21
N GLY A 143 1.01 -16.27 -21.02
CA GLY A 143 2.13 -17.06 -21.54
C GLY A 143 2.13 -18.49 -21.00
N TYR A 144 1.91 -18.64 -19.69
CA TYR A 144 1.79 -19.93 -19.03
C TYR A 144 0.59 -20.74 -19.55
N HIS A 145 -0.59 -20.12 -19.65
CA HIS A 145 -1.79 -20.77 -20.20
C HIS A 145 -1.60 -21.21 -21.65
N ARG A 146 -1.05 -20.35 -22.52
CA ARG A 146 -0.74 -20.70 -23.91
C ARG A 146 0.20 -21.90 -24.00
N SER A 147 1.27 -21.90 -23.21
CA SER A 147 2.26 -22.98 -23.18
C SER A 147 1.62 -24.30 -22.74
N ARG A 148 0.79 -24.29 -21.69
CA ARG A 148 0.05 -25.48 -21.24
C ARG A 148 -0.93 -26.01 -22.28
N MET A 149 -1.63 -25.13 -22.99
CA MET A 149 -2.54 -25.52 -24.06
C MET A 149 -1.81 -26.19 -25.22
N LEU A 150 -0.61 -25.70 -25.57
CA LEU A 150 0.23 -26.33 -26.60
C LEU A 150 0.69 -27.73 -26.19
N VAL A 151 1.18 -27.89 -24.96
CA VAL A 151 1.59 -29.20 -24.42
C VAL A 151 0.40 -30.17 -24.43
N ALA A 152 -0.74 -29.77 -23.88
CA ALA A 152 -1.95 -30.61 -23.84
C ALA A 152 -2.43 -31.01 -25.25
N ARG A 153 -2.37 -30.09 -26.22
CA ARG A 153 -2.70 -30.37 -27.62
C ARG A 153 -1.75 -31.38 -28.24
N ASN A 154 -0.44 -31.24 -28.01
CA ASN A 154 0.57 -32.15 -28.53
C ASN A 154 0.39 -33.55 -27.93
N GLU A 155 0.20 -33.66 -26.61
CA GLU A 155 -0.09 -34.93 -25.93
C GLU A 155 -1.35 -35.61 -26.46
N LEU A 156 -2.40 -34.85 -26.76
CA LEU A 156 -3.63 -35.37 -27.36
C LEU A 156 -3.38 -35.91 -28.78
N SER A 157 -2.59 -35.21 -29.59
CA SER A 157 -2.20 -35.69 -30.93
C SER A 157 -1.43 -36.99 -30.83
N GLU A 158 -0.40 -37.07 -29.97
CA GLU A 158 0.39 -38.29 -29.78
C GLU A 158 -0.46 -39.47 -29.27
N ARG A 159 -1.46 -39.20 -28.41
CA ARG A 159 -2.40 -40.24 -27.96
C ARG A 159 -3.25 -40.75 -29.11
N ARG A 160 -3.74 -39.86 -29.97
CA ARG A 160 -4.52 -40.21 -31.17
C ARG A 160 -3.68 -41.04 -32.14
N ASP A 161 -2.44 -40.63 -32.40
CA ASP A 161 -1.54 -41.32 -33.33
C ASP A 161 -1.21 -42.73 -32.83
N ARG A 162 -0.87 -42.86 -31.54
CA ARG A 162 -0.65 -44.17 -30.90
C ARG A 162 -1.90 -45.06 -30.93
N ALA A 163 -3.10 -44.48 -30.77
CA ALA A 163 -4.35 -45.22 -30.88
C ALA A 163 -4.60 -45.70 -32.32
N GLY A 164 -4.37 -44.84 -33.31
CA GLY A 164 -4.45 -45.18 -34.73
C GLY A 164 -3.50 -46.31 -35.11
N GLU A 165 -2.26 -46.25 -34.66
CA GLU A 165 -1.28 -47.32 -34.88
C GLU A 165 -1.69 -48.65 -34.25
N ARG A 166 -2.20 -48.63 -33.01
CA ARG A 166 -2.70 -49.84 -32.33
C ARG A 166 -3.85 -50.46 -33.13
N ALA A 167 -4.79 -49.64 -33.60
CA ALA A 167 -5.90 -50.11 -34.44
C ALA A 167 -5.39 -50.69 -35.76
N ALA A 168 -4.42 -50.05 -36.42
CA ALA A 168 -3.81 -50.56 -37.65
C ALA A 168 -3.07 -51.89 -37.45
N ARG A 169 -2.30 -52.04 -36.35
CA ARG A 169 -1.67 -53.30 -35.96
C ARG A 169 -2.70 -54.40 -35.70
N GLY A 170 -3.81 -54.07 -35.03
CA GLY A 170 -4.92 -54.99 -34.79
C GLY A 170 -5.54 -55.52 -36.09
N ARG A 171 -5.84 -54.62 -37.06
CA ARG A 171 -6.37 -55.01 -38.37
C ARG A 171 -5.42 -55.92 -39.16
N ARG A 172 -4.12 -55.62 -39.16
CA ARG A 172 -3.11 -56.48 -39.83
C ARG A 172 -3.06 -57.87 -39.23
N ARG A 173 -3.10 -58.00 -37.89
CA ARG A 173 -3.14 -59.31 -37.21
C ARG A 173 -4.41 -60.10 -37.53
N ALA A 174 -5.57 -59.43 -37.57
CA ALA A 174 -6.84 -60.07 -37.90
C ALA A 174 -6.88 -60.55 -39.37
N GLY A 175 -6.37 -59.75 -40.32
CA GLY A 175 -6.27 -60.13 -41.73
C GLY A 175 -5.40 -61.37 -41.96
N VAL A 176 -4.20 -61.40 -41.37
CA VAL A 176 -3.29 -62.57 -41.47
C VAL A 176 -3.91 -63.83 -40.84
N GLY A 177 -4.69 -63.68 -39.76
CA GLY A 177 -5.42 -64.78 -39.15
C GLY A 177 -6.52 -65.35 -40.06
N ALA A 178 -7.27 -64.51 -40.76
CA ALA A 178 -8.30 -64.93 -41.71
C ALA A 178 -7.70 -65.67 -42.92
N GLU A 179 -6.56 -65.20 -43.43
CA GLU A 179 -5.86 -65.83 -44.56
C GLU A 179 -5.29 -67.22 -44.21
N ARG A 180 -4.84 -67.41 -42.96
CA ARG A 180 -4.36 -68.70 -42.45
C ARG A 180 -5.48 -69.73 -42.24
N LEU A 181 -6.69 -69.28 -41.91
CA LEU A 181 -7.86 -70.15 -41.73
C LEU A 181 -8.46 -70.60 -43.06
N LEU A 182 -8.26 -69.84 -44.14
CA LEU A 182 -8.74 -70.17 -45.49
C LEU A 182 -7.78 -71.10 -46.26
N ASN A 183 -6.56 -71.35 -45.75
CA ASN A 183 -5.62 -72.31 -46.35
C ASN A 183 -4.95 -73.20 -45.29
N PRO A 184 -5.68 -74.16 -44.69
CA PRO A 184 -5.16 -75.00 -43.62
C PRO A 184 -4.20 -76.13 -44.09
N GLY A 185 -3.92 -76.27 -45.39
CA GLY A 185 -3.32 -77.51 -45.92
C GLY A 185 -2.62 -77.40 -47.26
N GLY A 186 -1.80 -76.38 -47.49
CA GLY A 186 -0.86 -76.34 -48.61
C GLY A 186 0.24 -77.40 -48.47
N ILE A 187 -0.13 -78.67 -48.64
CA ILE A 187 0.80 -79.80 -48.83
C ILE A 187 1.48 -79.55 -50.17
N GLY A 188 2.75 -79.14 -50.13
CA GLY A 188 3.59 -79.01 -51.32
C GLY A 188 3.73 -80.37 -51.99
N LEU A 189 3.04 -80.55 -53.10
CA LEU A 189 3.33 -81.63 -54.04
C LEU A 189 4.57 -81.21 -54.83
N GLY A 190 5.73 -81.73 -54.40
CA GLY A 190 6.94 -81.73 -55.21
C GLY A 190 6.80 -82.72 -56.36
N TRP A 191 7.02 -82.22 -57.58
CA TRP A 191 7.36 -83.00 -58.78
C TRP A 191 8.63 -82.40 -59.36
#